data_AF-A0A1G8ICG5-F1
#
_entry.id   AF-A0A1G8ICG5-F1
#
_cell.length_a   1.000
_cell.length_b   1.000
_cell.length_c   1.000
_cell.angle_alpha   90.00
_cell.angle_beta   90.00
_cell.angle_gamma   90.00
#
_symmetry.space_group_name_H-M   'P 1'
#
loop_
_entity.id
_entity.type
_entity.pdbx_description
1 polymer ?
#
loop_
_entity_poly.entity_id
_entity_poly.type
_entity_poly.pdbx_seq_one_letter_code
_entity_poly.pdbx_strand_id
1 'polypeptide(L)'
;MNKRIFILLIALGLSMSSCGNQIENVESNEKEEKEENIVMNKNETENNKDFYAVEFDENSDIFARIKGKSYKDNCTVQLSDLRYLHVKHIGFDGQPHDGEIICNKYIAEDLLEIFEELYNAGYPIEKIRLVDEYNADDESSMADNNSSSFNFRFISYTTKISKHGYGLAMDINTLYNPYVKTVDGQLSIEPANAAAYVDRTQDFPYKIDENDLAYKLFTAHGFEWGGAWKKSKDYQHFEVPDSVVKKLYN
;
A
#
# COMPACT_ATOMS: atom_id res chain seq x y z
N MET A 1 -1.02 7.17 -19.77
CA MET A 1 -0.24 8.33 -19.30
C MET A 1 1.01 7.74 -18.66
N ASN A 2 2.16 7.83 -19.34
CA ASN A 2 3.36 7.07 -19.00
C ASN A 2 3.91 7.51 -17.63
N LYS A 3 3.71 6.70 -16.59
CA LYS A 3 4.45 6.84 -15.33
C LYS A 3 5.75 6.06 -15.45
N ARG A 4 6.84 6.70 -15.04
CA ARG A 4 8.22 6.22 -15.17
C ARG A 4 8.47 5.18 -14.09
N ILE A 5 8.82 3.96 -14.50
CA ILE A 5 9.38 2.92 -13.64
C ILE A 5 10.72 3.44 -13.09
N PHE A 6 10.80 3.60 -11.76
CA PHE A 6 12.06 3.84 -11.05
C PHE A 6 12.47 2.53 -10.38
N ILE A 7 13.28 1.73 -11.08
CA ILE A 7 13.95 0.58 -10.45
C ILE A 7 15.09 1.13 -9.59
N LEU A 8 14.97 0.98 -8.27
CA LEU A 8 16.00 1.32 -7.31
C LEU A 8 17.07 0.20 -7.29
N LEU A 9 18.12 0.35 -8.09
CA LEU A 9 19.28 -0.56 -8.07
C LEU A 9 20.17 -0.26 -6.86
N ILE A 10 20.14 -1.14 -5.86
CA ILE A 10 21.12 -1.16 -4.78
C ILE A 10 22.40 -1.80 -5.31
N ALA A 11 23.42 -0.98 -5.61
CA ALA A 11 24.72 -1.44 -6.06
C ALA A 11 25.58 -1.92 -4.87
N LEU A 12 25.81 -3.23 -4.76
CA LEU A 12 26.92 -3.77 -3.98
C LEU A 12 28.22 -3.60 -4.77
N GLY A 13 29.13 -2.78 -4.26
CA GLY A 13 30.48 -2.62 -4.80
C GLY A 13 31.34 -3.86 -4.52
N LEU A 14 31.86 -4.46 -5.58
CA LEU A 14 33.01 -5.38 -5.53
C LEU A 14 34.03 -4.90 -6.57
N SER A 15 35.17 -4.43 -6.07
CA SER A 15 36.37 -4.18 -6.87
C SER A 15 37.14 -5.48 -7.02
N MET A 16 37.67 -5.77 -8.22
CA MET A 16 39.00 -6.38 -8.41
C MET A 16 39.51 -6.21 -9.86
N SER A 17 40.84 -6.18 -9.91
CA SER A 17 41.81 -5.77 -10.94
C SER A 17 41.74 -6.34 -12.36
N SER A 18 42.37 -5.56 -13.24
CA SER A 18 42.68 -5.77 -14.66
C SER A 18 43.94 -6.62 -14.95
N CYS A 19 43.89 -7.40 -16.04
CA CYS A 19 44.94 -7.71 -17.06
C CYS A 19 44.48 -8.98 -17.82
N GLY A 20 44.60 -9.19 -19.13
CA GLY A 20 45.30 -8.57 -20.25
C GLY A 20 45.11 -9.47 -21.48
N ASN A 21 45.20 -8.89 -22.69
CA ASN A 21 44.95 -9.46 -24.03
C ASN A 21 45.68 -10.76 -24.38
N GLN A 22 45.10 -11.56 -25.31
CA GLN A 22 45.73 -11.91 -26.60
C GLN A 22 44.72 -12.39 -27.66
N ILE A 23 45.05 -12.07 -28.92
CA ILE A 23 44.27 -12.16 -30.16
C ILE A 23 44.78 -13.35 -30.97
N GLU A 24 43.90 -14.12 -31.63
CA GLU A 24 44.20 -14.76 -32.92
C GLU A 24 42.93 -14.91 -33.79
N ASN A 25 43.04 -14.49 -35.05
CA ASN A 25 42.00 -14.48 -36.09
C ASN A 25 42.08 -15.75 -36.95
N VAL A 26 40.94 -16.34 -37.31
CA VAL A 26 40.77 -17.13 -38.55
C VAL A 26 39.38 -16.82 -39.17
N GLU A 27 39.38 -16.76 -40.49
CA GLU A 27 38.43 -16.14 -41.40
C GLU A 27 37.00 -16.73 -41.50
N SER A 28 36.12 -15.81 -41.86
CA SER A 28 34.78 -15.84 -42.44
C SER A 28 34.21 -17.15 -43.04
N ASN A 29 32.96 -17.45 -42.68
CA ASN A 29 31.92 -17.73 -43.67
C ASN A 29 30.49 -17.41 -43.15
N GLU A 30 29.61 -17.17 -44.11
CA GLU A 30 28.41 -16.34 -44.08
C GLU A 30 27.18 -16.81 -43.27
N LYS A 31 26.44 -15.80 -42.77
CA LYS A 31 24.97 -15.69 -42.63
C LYS A 31 24.18 -16.81 -41.94
N GLU A 32 23.75 -16.54 -40.72
CA GLU A 32 22.40 -16.85 -40.22
C GLU A 32 21.98 -15.78 -39.20
N GLU A 33 21.02 -14.93 -39.58
CA GLU A 33 20.25 -14.12 -38.64
C GLU A 33 19.37 -15.09 -37.81
N LYS A 34 19.65 -15.22 -36.51
CA LYS A 34 18.77 -15.90 -35.56
C LYS A 34 18.57 -15.03 -34.33
N GLU A 35 17.39 -14.41 -34.31
CA GLU A 35 16.55 -14.11 -33.16
C GLU A 35 17.24 -14.15 -31.79
N GLU A 36 17.55 -12.96 -31.26
CA GLU A 36 17.67 -12.75 -29.82
C GLU A 36 16.30 -13.01 -29.18
N ASN A 37 16.02 -14.28 -28.91
CA ASN A 37 14.92 -14.69 -28.05
C ASN A 37 15.27 -14.26 -26.63
N ILE A 38 14.75 -13.08 -26.31
CA ILE A 38 14.40 -12.59 -24.99
C ILE A 38 14.02 -13.78 -24.09
N VAL A 39 14.94 -14.14 -23.19
CA VAL A 39 14.61 -14.89 -21.98
C VAL A 39 13.86 -13.91 -21.09
N MET A 40 12.57 -13.71 -21.36
CA MET A 40 11.65 -13.15 -20.37
C MET A 40 11.61 -14.18 -19.26
N ASN A 41 12.02 -13.73 -18.07
CA ASN A 41 12.15 -14.53 -16.88
C ASN A 41 10.86 -15.29 -16.60
N LYS A 42 10.95 -16.61 -16.50
CA LYS A 42 9.90 -17.49 -15.98
C LYS A 42 9.38 -17.08 -14.59
N ASN A 43 10.12 -16.22 -13.87
CA ASN A 43 9.76 -15.72 -12.54
C ASN A 43 8.61 -14.69 -12.56
N GLU A 44 8.37 -13.98 -13.66
CA GLU A 44 7.26 -13.01 -13.72
C GLU A 44 5.88 -13.72 -13.81
N THR A 45 5.83 -14.94 -14.33
CA THR A 45 4.59 -15.70 -14.48
C THR A 45 4.16 -16.46 -13.22
N GLU A 46 5.06 -16.72 -12.27
CA GLU A 46 4.70 -17.34 -10.98
C GLU A 46 4.34 -16.29 -9.90
N ASN A 47 4.92 -15.09 -9.94
CA ASN A 47 4.59 -13.99 -9.00
C ASN A 47 3.15 -13.46 -9.14
N ASN A 48 2.49 -13.66 -10.29
CA ASN A 48 1.14 -13.16 -10.56
C ASN A 48 0.00 -13.96 -9.88
N LYS A 49 0.30 -14.92 -8.98
CA LYS A 49 -0.74 -15.60 -8.19
C LYS A 49 -0.95 -15.00 -6.81
N ASP A 50 0.11 -14.45 -6.22
CA ASP A 50 0.09 -14.04 -4.80
C ASP A 50 -0.23 -12.55 -4.64
N PHE A 51 0.04 -11.76 -5.68
CA PHE A 51 -0.30 -10.34 -5.75
C PHE A 51 -1.08 -10.08 -7.04
N TYR A 52 -2.35 -9.71 -6.92
CA TYR A 52 -3.19 -9.43 -8.08
C TYR A 52 -4.33 -8.47 -7.76
N ALA A 53 -4.80 -7.78 -8.80
CA ALA A 53 -6.00 -6.95 -8.74
C ALA A 53 -7.10 -7.51 -9.66
N VAL A 54 -8.34 -7.41 -9.21
CA VAL A 54 -9.53 -7.77 -9.97
C VAL A 54 -10.55 -6.65 -10.00
N GLU A 55 -11.14 -6.48 -11.17
CA GLU A 55 -12.38 -5.73 -11.35
C GLU A 55 -13.54 -6.54 -10.79
N PHE A 56 -14.53 -5.84 -10.24
CA PHE A 56 -15.74 -6.46 -9.72
C PHE A 56 -16.94 -5.55 -9.97
N ASP A 57 -18.13 -6.14 -10.06
CA ASP A 57 -19.38 -5.44 -10.32
C ASP A 57 -20.43 -5.75 -9.27
N GLU A 58 -21.64 -5.21 -9.45
CA GLU A 58 -22.75 -5.35 -8.52
C GLU A 58 -23.26 -6.79 -8.32
N ASN A 59 -22.87 -7.73 -9.19
CA ASN A 59 -23.28 -9.13 -9.13
C ASN A 59 -22.19 -10.03 -8.53
N SER A 60 -21.04 -9.46 -8.17
CA SER A 60 -19.90 -10.19 -7.60
C SER A 60 -20.06 -10.48 -6.10
N ASP A 61 -19.44 -11.57 -5.64
CA ASP A 61 -19.33 -11.89 -4.20
C ASP A 61 -18.55 -10.81 -3.42
N ILE A 62 -17.56 -10.17 -4.08
CA ILE A 62 -16.81 -9.04 -3.51
C ILE A 62 -17.77 -7.89 -3.18
N PHE A 63 -18.63 -7.50 -4.13
CA PHE A 63 -19.60 -6.44 -3.88
C PHE A 63 -20.62 -6.82 -2.80
N ALA A 64 -21.08 -8.07 -2.79
CA ALA A 64 -22.00 -8.56 -1.76
C ALA A 64 -21.44 -8.43 -0.34
N ARG A 65 -20.11 -8.54 -0.15
CA ARG A 65 -19.45 -8.37 1.15
C ARG A 65 -19.44 -6.92 1.65
N ILE A 66 -19.34 -5.95 0.74
CA ILE A 66 -19.15 -4.53 1.09
C ILE A 66 -20.44 -3.70 1.05
N LYS A 67 -21.45 -4.18 0.32
CA LYS A 67 -22.73 -3.48 0.13
C LYS A 67 -23.44 -3.24 1.47
N GLY A 68 -23.83 -1.99 1.71
CA GLY A 68 -24.49 -1.57 2.94
C GLY A 68 -23.55 -1.38 4.14
N LYS A 69 -22.25 -1.60 3.96
CA LYS A 69 -21.19 -1.43 4.96
C LYS A 69 -20.19 -0.36 4.51
N SER A 70 -19.01 -0.75 4.02
CA SER A 70 -18.01 0.18 3.49
C SER A 70 -18.45 0.81 2.17
N TYR A 71 -19.33 0.15 1.41
CA TYR A 71 -20.04 0.72 0.27
C TYR A 71 -21.51 0.98 0.64
N LYS A 72 -21.79 2.17 1.16
CA LYS A 72 -23.13 2.59 1.61
C LYS A 72 -24.07 2.87 0.45
N ASP A 73 -25.38 2.86 0.70
CA ASP A 73 -26.40 3.16 -0.33
C ASP A 73 -26.24 4.54 -0.96
N ASN A 74 -25.68 5.50 -0.21
CA ASN A 74 -25.37 6.85 -0.67
C ASN A 74 -23.90 7.02 -1.12
N CYS A 75 -23.17 5.93 -1.37
CA CYS A 75 -21.82 5.98 -1.90
C CYS A 75 -21.84 6.59 -3.30
N THR A 76 -21.10 7.68 -3.49
CA THR A 76 -21.01 8.39 -4.76
C THR A 76 -19.81 7.96 -5.61
N VAL A 77 -18.97 7.07 -5.08
CA VAL A 77 -17.81 6.52 -5.79
C VAL A 77 -18.29 5.38 -6.68
N GLN A 78 -17.93 5.41 -7.96
CA GLN A 78 -18.35 4.36 -8.90
C GLN A 78 -17.60 3.06 -8.60
N LEU A 79 -18.28 1.91 -8.65
CA LEU A 79 -17.63 0.60 -8.53
C LEU A 79 -16.51 0.39 -9.56
N SER A 80 -16.66 0.95 -10.76
CA SER A 80 -15.62 0.89 -11.81
C SER A 80 -14.34 1.67 -11.46
N ASP A 81 -14.37 2.51 -10.43
CA ASP A 81 -13.20 3.17 -9.86
C ASP A 81 -12.51 2.32 -8.78
N LEU A 82 -13.13 1.25 -8.30
CA LEU A 82 -12.57 0.38 -7.27
C LEU A 82 -11.94 -0.89 -7.87
N ARG A 83 -10.95 -1.43 -7.17
CA ARG A 83 -10.34 -2.74 -7.43
C ARG A 83 -10.27 -3.50 -6.12
N TYR A 84 -10.50 -4.80 -6.19
CA TYR A 84 -10.14 -5.71 -5.11
C TYR A 84 -8.72 -6.21 -5.39
N LEU A 85 -7.88 -6.22 -4.36
CA LEU A 85 -6.51 -6.67 -4.41
C LEU A 85 -6.37 -7.83 -3.44
N HIS A 86 -5.68 -8.86 -3.90
CA HIS A 86 -5.08 -9.87 -3.05
C HIS A 86 -3.59 -9.56 -2.92
N VAL A 87 -3.07 -9.62 -1.69
CA VAL A 87 -1.66 -9.41 -1.38
C VAL A 87 -1.19 -10.46 -0.37
N LYS A 88 0.13 -10.67 -0.26
CA LYS A 88 0.73 -11.38 0.88
C LYS A 88 1.32 -10.40 1.87
N HIS A 89 1.35 -10.78 3.14
CA HIS A 89 2.08 -10.05 4.18
C HIS A 89 2.70 -11.01 5.20
N ILE A 90 3.71 -10.54 5.93
CA ILE A 90 4.29 -11.28 7.06
C ILE A 90 3.61 -10.83 8.34
N GLY A 91 2.98 -11.77 9.04
CA GLY A 91 2.30 -11.53 10.31
C GLY A 91 3.28 -11.30 11.46
N PHE A 92 2.78 -10.87 12.61
CA PHE A 92 3.60 -10.77 13.83
C PHE A 92 4.04 -12.14 14.38
N ASP A 93 3.45 -13.23 13.89
CA ASP A 93 3.91 -14.61 14.10
C ASP A 93 5.10 -15.00 13.19
N GLY A 94 5.54 -14.09 12.32
CA GLY A 94 6.61 -14.30 11.37
C GLY A 94 6.24 -15.23 10.21
N GLN A 95 4.95 -15.53 10.00
CA GLN A 95 4.47 -16.39 8.92
C GLN A 95 3.84 -15.57 7.78
N PRO A 96 3.84 -16.10 6.54
CA PRO A 96 3.05 -15.54 5.44
C PRO A 96 1.55 -15.67 5.67
N HIS A 97 0.82 -14.57 5.45
CA HIS A 97 -0.65 -14.51 5.46
C HIS A 97 -1.17 -13.90 4.16
N ASP A 98 -2.44 -14.15 3.87
CA ASP A 98 -3.17 -13.51 2.77
C ASP A 98 -3.87 -12.25 3.27
N GLY A 99 -3.83 -11.20 2.46
CA GLY A 99 -4.43 -9.90 2.73
C GLY A 99 -5.41 -9.50 1.65
N GLU A 100 -6.47 -8.80 2.05
CA GLU A 100 -7.51 -8.31 1.16
C GLU A 100 -7.62 -6.79 1.25
N ILE A 101 -7.53 -6.10 0.11
CA ILE A 101 -7.64 -4.64 0.03
C ILE A 101 -8.67 -4.29 -1.04
N ILE A 102 -9.59 -3.37 -0.74
CA ILE A 102 -10.33 -2.65 -1.78
C ILE A 102 -9.79 -1.24 -1.81
N CYS A 103 -9.38 -0.78 -3.00
CA CYS A 103 -8.85 0.57 -3.20
C CYS A 103 -9.31 1.13 -4.54
N ASN A 104 -8.98 2.39 -4.80
CA ASN A 104 -9.18 3.00 -6.10
C ASN A 104 -8.22 2.39 -7.12
N LYS A 105 -8.68 2.18 -8.36
CA LYS A 105 -7.84 1.74 -9.50
C LYS A 105 -6.64 2.64 -9.74
N TYR A 106 -6.72 3.92 -9.33
CA TYR A 106 -5.62 4.87 -9.45
C TYR A 106 -4.38 4.46 -8.64
N ILE A 107 -4.57 3.84 -7.46
CA ILE A 107 -3.48 3.40 -6.58
C ILE A 107 -3.30 1.87 -6.54
N ALA A 108 -4.09 1.11 -7.32
CA ALA A 108 -4.09 -0.35 -7.22
C ALA A 108 -2.71 -0.96 -7.53
N GLU A 109 -2.09 -0.55 -8.63
CA GLU A 109 -0.75 -1.03 -8.99
C GLU A 109 0.31 -0.57 -7.97
N ASP A 110 0.26 0.70 -7.56
CA ASP A 110 1.17 1.25 -6.56
C ASP A 110 1.11 0.45 -5.25
N LEU A 111 -0.10 0.06 -4.80
CA LEU A 111 -0.26 -0.77 -3.61
C LEU A 111 0.27 -2.20 -3.81
N LEU A 112 0.03 -2.84 -4.96
CA LEU A 112 0.59 -4.17 -5.24
C LEU A 112 2.12 -4.17 -5.16
N GLU A 113 2.77 -3.19 -5.82
CA GLU A 113 4.23 -3.01 -5.79
C GLU A 113 4.73 -2.78 -4.35
N ILE A 114 4.10 -1.87 -3.59
CA ILE A 114 4.47 -1.59 -2.20
C ILE A 114 4.34 -2.85 -1.32
N PHE A 115 3.22 -3.58 -1.40
CA PHE A 115 3.00 -4.76 -0.57
C PHE A 115 3.90 -5.93 -0.96
N GLU A 116 4.24 -6.10 -2.23
CA GLU A 116 5.22 -7.09 -2.67
C GLU A 116 6.61 -6.78 -2.09
N GLU A 117 7.05 -5.51 -2.13
CA GLU A 117 8.32 -5.10 -1.54
C GLU A 117 8.34 -5.26 0.00
N LEU A 118 7.26 -4.88 0.68
CA LEU A 118 7.11 -5.09 2.13
C LEU A 118 7.16 -6.57 2.50
N TYR A 119 6.46 -7.42 1.75
CA TYR A 119 6.45 -8.87 1.97
C TYR A 119 7.84 -9.49 1.76
N ASN A 120 8.51 -9.15 0.65
CA ASN A 120 9.85 -9.63 0.33
C ASN A 120 10.91 -9.18 1.36
N ALA A 121 10.72 -8.01 1.96
CA ALA A 121 11.56 -7.50 3.05
C ALA A 121 11.25 -8.13 4.42
N GLY A 122 10.21 -8.95 4.53
CA GLY A 122 9.74 -9.51 5.79
C GLY A 122 9.15 -8.46 6.73
N TYR A 123 8.61 -7.37 6.18
CA TYR A 123 8.04 -6.29 6.98
C TYR A 123 6.78 -6.76 7.72
N PRO A 124 6.72 -6.58 9.06
CA PRO A 124 5.63 -7.10 9.87
C PRO A 124 4.35 -6.26 9.73
N ILE A 125 3.27 -6.89 9.27
CA ILE A 125 1.91 -6.35 9.24
C ILE A 125 0.99 -7.37 9.89
N GLU A 126 0.27 -7.01 10.95
CA GLU A 126 -0.49 -8.01 11.71
C GLU A 126 -1.67 -8.56 10.89
N LYS A 127 -2.45 -7.67 10.29
CA LYS A 127 -3.68 -8.01 9.55
C LYS A 127 -3.87 -7.05 8.39
N ILE A 128 -4.35 -7.58 7.26
CA ILE A 128 -4.87 -6.82 6.11
C ILE A 128 -6.23 -7.41 5.74
N ARG A 129 -7.30 -6.83 6.29
CA ARG A 129 -8.67 -7.27 6.09
C ARG A 129 -9.53 -6.13 5.59
N LEU A 130 -10.55 -6.46 4.80
CA LEU A 130 -11.60 -5.50 4.48
C LEU A 130 -12.25 -5.00 5.78
N VAL A 131 -12.44 -3.68 5.89
CA VAL A 131 -13.10 -3.07 7.05
C VAL A 131 -14.52 -3.61 7.26
N ASP A 132 -15.12 -4.22 6.23
CA ASP A 132 -16.41 -4.88 6.25
C ASP A 132 -16.51 -6.09 7.19
N GLU A 133 -15.37 -6.69 7.56
CA GLU A 133 -15.31 -7.70 8.63
C GLU A 133 -15.61 -7.11 10.01
N TYR A 134 -15.41 -5.79 10.16
CA TYR A 134 -15.73 -4.99 11.33
C TYR A 134 -17.02 -4.17 11.13
N ASN A 135 -17.87 -4.54 10.16
CA ASN A 135 -19.07 -3.79 9.76
C ASN A 135 -18.78 -2.33 9.34
N ALA A 136 -17.59 -2.08 8.78
CA ALA A 136 -17.12 -0.74 8.43
C ALA A 136 -16.97 0.24 9.62
N ASP A 137 -16.81 -0.30 10.83
CA ASP A 137 -16.47 0.46 12.03
C ASP A 137 -14.95 0.66 12.14
N ASP A 138 -14.50 1.91 11.92
CA ASP A 138 -13.07 2.24 11.94
C ASP A 138 -12.44 1.95 13.31
N GLU A 139 -13.12 2.28 14.42
CA GLU A 139 -12.55 2.09 15.76
C GLU A 139 -12.29 0.61 16.06
N SER A 140 -13.25 -0.28 15.77
CA SER A 140 -13.09 -1.71 15.98
C SER A 140 -11.99 -2.31 15.09
N SER A 141 -11.92 -1.89 13.81
CA SER A 141 -10.86 -2.31 12.88
C SER A 141 -9.48 -1.82 13.37
N MET A 142 -9.38 -0.54 13.73
CA MET A 142 -8.14 0.06 14.17
C MET A 142 -7.64 -0.56 15.48
N ALA A 143 -8.54 -0.76 16.45
CA ALA A 143 -8.23 -1.33 17.76
C ALA A 143 -7.74 -2.77 17.68
N ASP A 144 -8.18 -3.53 16.65
CA ASP A 144 -7.69 -4.87 16.32
C ASP A 144 -6.45 -4.84 15.39
N ASN A 145 -5.79 -3.68 15.26
CA ASN A 145 -4.57 -3.49 14.49
C ASN A 145 -4.69 -3.86 13.00
N ASN A 146 -5.87 -3.68 12.40
CA ASN A 146 -6.12 -4.02 11.01
C ASN A 146 -5.66 -2.91 10.05
N SER A 147 -4.84 -3.26 9.06
CA SER A 147 -4.47 -2.36 7.97
C SER A 147 -5.55 -2.38 6.88
N SER A 148 -6.02 -1.21 6.42
CA SER A 148 -7.16 -1.13 5.49
C SER A 148 -7.16 0.13 4.60
N SER A 149 -7.89 0.07 3.48
CA SER A 149 -7.97 1.16 2.49
C SER A 149 -9.39 1.71 2.35
N PHE A 150 -10.26 1.11 1.53
CA PHE A 150 -11.58 1.67 1.25
C PHE A 150 -12.55 1.58 2.44
N ASN A 151 -13.09 2.74 2.84
CA ASN A 151 -14.26 2.85 3.73
C ASN A 151 -15.04 4.12 3.40
N PHE A 152 -16.22 4.00 2.76
CA PHE A 152 -17.01 5.18 2.39
C PHE A 152 -17.56 5.93 3.61
N ARG A 153 -16.99 7.11 3.82
CA ARG A 153 -17.42 8.08 4.82
C ARG A 153 -17.04 9.51 4.43
N PHE A 154 -17.75 10.45 5.03
CA PHE A 154 -17.36 11.85 5.06
C PHE A 154 -16.37 12.09 6.19
N ILE A 155 -15.51 13.09 6.03
CA ILE A 155 -14.68 13.59 7.14
C ILE A 155 -15.64 14.20 8.17
N SER A 156 -15.46 13.85 9.44
CA SER A 156 -16.33 14.25 10.54
C SER A 156 -16.66 15.74 10.50
N TYR A 157 -17.95 16.06 10.63
CA TYR A 157 -18.50 17.43 10.59
C TYR A 157 -18.34 18.17 9.26
N THR A 158 -18.04 17.47 8.16
CA THR A 158 -17.95 18.06 6.82
C THR A 158 -18.77 17.26 5.80
N THR A 159 -18.91 17.81 4.59
CA THR A 159 -19.44 17.10 3.41
C THR A 159 -18.32 16.59 2.48
N LYS A 160 -17.04 16.75 2.87
CA LYS A 160 -15.89 16.24 2.09
C LYS A 160 -15.77 14.74 2.34
N ILE A 161 -15.78 13.95 1.27
CA ILE A 161 -15.51 12.51 1.36
C ILE A 161 -14.06 12.31 1.81
N SER A 162 -13.85 11.38 2.74
CA SER A 162 -12.51 10.97 3.21
C SER A 162 -11.70 10.35 2.06
N LYS A 163 -10.36 10.42 2.08
CA LYS A 163 -9.56 9.70 1.07
C LYS A 163 -9.72 8.19 1.17
N HIS A 164 -9.97 7.63 2.35
CA HIS A 164 -10.47 6.25 2.50
C HIS A 164 -11.80 6.02 1.78
N GLY A 165 -12.68 7.02 1.79
CA GLY A 165 -13.96 6.92 1.09
C GLY A 165 -13.85 6.89 -0.43
N TYR A 166 -12.74 7.37 -0.98
CA TYR A 166 -12.40 7.21 -2.40
C TYR A 166 -11.56 5.96 -2.70
N GLY A 167 -11.10 5.24 -1.67
CA GLY A 167 -10.09 4.18 -1.79
C GLY A 167 -8.71 4.72 -2.18
N LEU A 168 -8.40 5.96 -1.83
CA LEU A 168 -7.17 6.67 -2.19
C LEU A 168 -6.21 6.85 -0.99
N ALA A 169 -6.42 6.08 0.06
CA ALA A 169 -5.60 6.05 1.26
C ALA A 169 -5.41 4.62 1.74
N MET A 170 -4.37 4.39 2.54
CA MET A 170 -4.07 3.11 3.20
C MET A 170 -3.60 3.40 4.62
N ASP A 171 -4.19 2.71 5.59
CA ASP A 171 -3.73 2.71 6.97
C ASP A 171 -2.95 1.43 7.27
N ILE A 172 -1.81 1.53 7.99
CA ILE A 172 -0.92 0.39 8.30
C ILE A 172 -0.72 0.26 9.82
N ASN A 173 -0.91 -0.95 10.36
CA ASN A 173 -0.68 -1.30 11.77
C ASN A 173 -1.25 -0.24 12.73
N THR A 174 -2.55 -0.01 12.59
CA THR A 174 -3.34 1.09 13.16
C THR A 174 -3.23 1.23 14.68
N LEU A 175 -3.07 0.11 15.41
CA LEU A 175 -2.91 0.13 16.87
C LEU A 175 -1.57 0.76 17.27
N TYR A 176 -0.49 0.43 16.56
CA TYR A 176 0.87 0.90 16.87
C TYR A 176 1.17 2.29 16.30
N ASN A 177 0.33 2.76 15.38
CA ASN A 177 0.50 4.01 14.67
C ASN A 177 -0.77 4.88 14.77
N PRO A 178 -1.16 5.32 15.97
CA PRO A 178 -2.45 5.95 16.17
C PRO A 178 -2.61 7.30 15.46
N TYR A 179 -3.86 7.68 15.25
CA TYR A 179 -4.25 9.06 15.01
C TYR A 179 -4.33 9.84 16.32
N VAL A 180 -3.52 10.89 16.43
CA VAL A 180 -3.36 11.70 17.64
C VAL A 180 -3.72 13.16 17.33
N LYS A 181 -4.82 13.63 17.92
CA LYS A 181 -5.33 14.99 17.72
C LYS A 181 -5.73 15.66 19.03
N THR A 182 -5.90 16.98 18.98
CA THR A 182 -6.44 17.75 20.11
C THR A 182 -7.83 18.25 19.74
N VAL A 183 -8.84 17.89 20.53
CA VAL A 183 -10.23 18.33 20.40
C VAL A 183 -10.61 19.04 21.69
N ASP A 184 -11.04 20.30 21.59
CA ASP A 184 -11.44 21.13 22.74
C ASP A 184 -10.40 21.16 23.90
N GLY A 185 -9.11 21.17 23.53
CA GLY A 185 -7.99 21.18 24.47
C GLY A 185 -7.66 19.82 25.10
N GLN A 186 -8.38 18.76 24.74
CA GLN A 186 -8.15 17.40 25.21
C GLN A 186 -7.49 16.55 24.12
N LEU A 187 -6.61 15.65 24.54
CA LEU A 187 -5.98 14.68 23.67
C LEU A 187 -7.01 13.61 23.27
N SER A 188 -7.17 13.40 21.97
CA SER A 188 -7.98 12.34 21.38
C SER A 188 -7.02 11.40 20.64
N ILE A 189 -7.16 10.10 20.91
CA ILE A 189 -6.32 9.03 20.39
C ILE A 189 -7.26 8.02 19.74
N GLU A 190 -7.01 7.71 18.48
CA GLU A 190 -7.77 6.74 17.69
C GLU A 190 -6.76 5.72 17.11
N PRO A 191 -6.88 4.42 17.41
CA PRO A 191 -7.91 3.82 18.28
C PRO A 191 -7.66 4.14 19.76
N ALA A 192 -8.71 4.08 20.59
CA ALA A 192 -8.67 4.47 21.99
C ALA A 192 -7.72 3.61 22.84
N ASN A 193 -7.44 2.37 22.40
CA ASN A 193 -6.49 1.45 23.05
C ASN A 193 -5.02 1.69 22.66
N ALA A 194 -4.70 2.69 21.84
CA ALA A 194 -3.35 2.98 21.37
C ALA A 194 -2.53 3.95 22.24
N ALA A 195 -2.99 4.27 23.46
CA ALA A 195 -2.35 5.26 24.32
C ALA A 195 -0.85 4.97 24.59
N ALA A 196 -0.45 3.70 24.61
CA ALA A 196 0.94 3.28 24.80
C ALA A 196 1.87 3.72 23.65
N TYR A 197 1.33 4.03 22.46
CA TYR A 197 2.10 4.30 21.24
C TYR A 197 2.10 5.79 20.83
N VAL A 198 1.51 6.65 21.65
CA VAL A 198 1.40 8.09 21.41
C VAL A 198 2.76 8.80 21.55
N ASP A 199 3.53 8.43 22.57
CA ASP A 199 4.87 9.00 22.78
C ASP A 199 5.86 8.43 21.78
N ARG A 200 6.02 9.13 20.65
CA ARG A 200 6.92 8.71 19.58
C ARG A 200 8.41 8.82 19.93
N THR A 201 8.78 9.30 21.12
CA THR A 201 10.19 9.26 21.57
C THR A 201 10.60 7.90 22.14
N GLN A 202 9.64 7.06 22.53
CA GLN A 202 9.89 5.73 23.09
C GLN A 202 10.22 4.72 22.00
N ASP A 203 10.97 3.67 22.33
CA ASP A 203 11.22 2.56 21.43
C ASP A 203 10.15 1.48 21.61
N PHE A 204 9.48 1.09 20.53
CA PHE A 204 8.46 0.05 20.50
C PHE A 204 8.34 -0.53 19.09
N PRO A 205 7.90 -1.79 18.95
CA PRO A 205 7.86 -2.45 17.65
C PRO A 205 6.81 -1.85 16.70
N TYR A 206 6.99 -2.09 15.39
CA TYR A 206 6.03 -1.78 14.31
C TYR A 206 5.73 -0.29 14.12
N LYS A 207 6.65 0.54 14.61
CA LYS A 207 6.58 1.98 14.57
C LYS A 207 6.92 2.51 13.18
N ILE A 208 6.02 3.28 12.59
CA ILE A 208 6.28 4.02 11.35
C ILE A 208 6.91 5.38 11.66
N ASP A 209 8.12 5.61 11.20
CA ASP A 209 8.78 6.92 11.19
C ASP A 209 9.46 7.19 9.84
N GLU A 210 10.16 8.32 9.69
CA GLU A 210 10.78 8.70 8.40
C GLU A 210 11.91 7.77 7.96
N ASN A 211 12.42 6.90 8.84
CA ASN A 211 13.41 5.87 8.53
C ASN A 211 12.77 4.52 8.24
N ASP A 212 11.49 4.33 8.56
CA ASP A 212 10.75 3.09 8.36
C ASP A 212 10.59 2.73 6.87
N LEU A 213 10.56 1.43 6.57
CA LEU A 213 10.43 0.96 5.19
C LEU A 213 9.08 1.32 4.58
N ALA A 214 7.97 1.21 5.33
CA ALA A 214 6.65 1.56 4.82
C ALA A 214 6.61 3.04 4.41
N TYR A 215 7.13 3.93 5.26
CA TYR A 215 7.24 5.34 4.92
C TYR A 215 7.99 5.58 3.61
N LYS A 216 9.17 4.95 3.44
CA LYS A 216 9.99 5.12 2.24
C LYS A 216 9.30 4.63 0.98
N LEU A 217 8.63 3.49 1.03
CA LEU A 217 7.93 2.92 -0.11
C LEU A 217 6.71 3.78 -0.48
N PHE A 218 5.80 4.04 0.46
CA PHE A 218 4.62 4.87 0.19
C PHE A 218 4.99 6.26 -0.36
N THR A 219 6.01 6.92 0.22
CA THR A 219 6.45 8.23 -0.29
C THR A 219 7.14 8.16 -1.65
N ALA A 220 7.85 7.09 -1.97
CA ALA A 220 8.42 6.86 -3.31
C ALA A 220 7.33 6.73 -4.39
N HIS A 221 6.16 6.17 -4.04
CA HIS A 221 4.98 6.11 -4.91
C HIS A 221 4.14 7.41 -4.89
N GLY A 222 4.58 8.44 -4.16
CA GLY A 222 3.95 9.76 -4.15
C GLY A 222 2.78 9.90 -3.19
N PHE A 223 2.64 9.01 -2.21
CA PHE A 223 1.73 9.21 -1.09
C PHE A 223 2.31 10.22 -0.10
N GLU A 224 1.42 10.95 0.56
CA GLU A 224 1.71 11.78 1.74
C GLU A 224 1.45 10.95 3.00
N TRP A 225 2.28 11.14 4.03
CA TRP A 225 2.14 10.43 5.30
C TRP A 225 1.55 11.33 6.39
N GLY A 226 0.50 10.88 7.05
CA GLY A 226 -0.22 11.61 8.10
C GLY A 226 0.62 11.89 9.36
N GLY A 227 1.65 11.07 9.62
CA GLY A 227 2.59 11.29 10.71
C GLY A 227 3.44 12.57 10.54
N ALA A 228 3.60 13.04 9.30
CA ALA A 228 4.31 14.28 8.98
C ALA A 228 3.44 15.55 9.11
N TRP A 229 2.13 15.41 9.36
CA TRP A 229 1.25 16.56 9.52
C TRP A 229 1.61 17.41 10.75
N LYS A 230 1.38 18.72 10.65
CA LYS A 230 1.70 19.68 11.73
C LYS A 230 0.74 19.62 12.92
N LYS A 231 -0.50 19.22 12.66
CA LYS A 231 -1.59 19.08 13.63
C LYS A 231 -2.30 17.78 13.32
N SER A 232 -2.89 17.17 14.34
CA SER A 232 -3.64 15.92 14.20
C SER A 232 -2.80 14.87 13.48
N LYS A 233 -1.71 14.41 14.10
CA LYS A 233 -0.77 13.48 13.45
C LYS A 233 -1.41 12.12 13.33
N ASP A 234 -1.48 11.61 12.11
CA ASP A 234 -2.11 10.32 11.80
C ASP A 234 -1.04 9.32 11.36
N TYR A 235 -0.43 8.60 12.31
CA TYR A 235 0.79 7.83 12.03
C TYR A 235 0.54 6.58 11.17
N GLN A 236 -0.68 6.06 11.18
CA GLN A 236 -1.12 4.92 10.37
C GLN A 236 -1.30 5.31 8.91
N HIS A 237 -1.57 6.59 8.63
CA HIS A 237 -2.24 7.01 7.42
C HIS A 237 -1.32 7.42 6.28
N PHE A 238 -1.51 6.82 5.12
CA PHE A 238 -0.91 7.22 3.84
C PHE A 238 -1.99 7.56 2.85
N GLU A 239 -1.86 8.69 2.16
CA GLU A 239 -2.89 9.13 1.22
C GLU A 239 -2.33 9.84 -0.01
N VAL A 240 -3.04 9.79 -1.13
CA VAL A 240 -2.65 10.59 -2.30
C VAL A 240 -2.80 12.09 -2.02
N PRO A 241 -2.02 12.98 -2.67
CA PRO A 241 -2.19 14.42 -2.54
C PRO A 241 -3.60 14.91 -2.94
N ASP A 242 -4.08 15.97 -2.30
CA ASP A 242 -5.39 16.58 -2.60
C ASP A 242 -5.56 16.96 -4.09
N SER A 243 -4.46 17.27 -4.79
CA SER A 243 -4.47 17.57 -6.23
C SER A 243 -4.89 16.38 -7.10
N VAL A 244 -4.60 15.15 -6.66
CA VAL A 244 -5.02 13.92 -7.33
C VAL A 244 -6.53 13.76 -7.20
N VAL A 245 -7.08 13.90 -5.99
CA VAL A 245 -8.54 13.82 -5.75
C VAL A 245 -9.28 14.85 -6.60
N LYS A 246 -8.78 16.09 -6.65
CA LYS A 246 -9.37 17.15 -7.48
C LYS A 246 -9.37 16.78 -8.97
N LYS A 247 -8.32 16.13 -9.47
CA LYS A 247 -8.24 15.71 -10.88
C LYS A 247 -9.20 14.56 -11.21
N LEU A 248 -9.47 13.68 -10.25
CA LEU A 248 -10.33 12.51 -10.46
C LEU A 248 -11.82 12.82 -10.32
N TYR A 249 -12.19 13.76 -9.44
CA TYR A 249 -13.58 13.97 -9.02
C TYR A 249 -14.12 15.41 -9.20
N ASN A 250 -13.34 16.33 -9.77
CA ASN A 250 -13.78 17.70 -10.13
C ASN A 250 -13.38 18.05 -11.57
#